data_AF-A0A3R5WZT8-F1
#
_entry.id   AF-A0A3R5WZT8-F1
#
_cell.length_a   1.000
_cell.length_b   1.000
_cell.length_c   1.000
_cell.angle_alpha   90.00
_cell.angle_beta   90.00
_cell.angle_gamma   90.00
#
_symmetry.space_group_name_H-M   'P 1'
#
loop_
_entity.id
_entity.type
_entity.pdbx_description
1 polymer ?
#
loop_
_entity_poly.entity_id
_entity_poly.type
_entity_poly.pdbx_seq_one_letter_code
_entity_poly.pdbx_strand_id
1 'polypeptide(L)' 'MTDKDILLNDITYFREKLEYLIKVREGNLVSEDIIEAGKRFNDALNKYNRFLNRTPNKDKG' A
#
# COMPACT_ATOMS: atom_id res chain seq x y z
N MET A 1 -4.25 -18.77 3.25
CA MET A 1 -3.98 -17.35 3.02
C MET A 1 -3.91 -16.69 4.39
N THR A 2 -2.77 -16.11 4.77
CA THR A 2 -2.58 -15.51 6.09
C THR A 2 -2.95 -14.03 6.08
N ASP A 3 -3.18 -13.43 7.26
CA ASP A 3 -3.42 -11.98 7.39
C ASP A 3 -2.26 -11.17 6.78
N LYS A 4 -1.03 -11.67 6.90
CA LYS A 4 0.15 -11.08 6.26
C LYS A 4 0.03 -11.11 4.74
N ASP A 5 -0.36 -12.24 4.15
CA ASP A 5 -0.50 -12.38 2.70
C ASP A 5 -1.60 -11.46 2.15
N ILE A 6 -2.70 -11.30 2.89
CA ILE A 6 -3.79 -10.38 2.52
C ILE A 6 -3.26 -8.95 2.46
N LEU A 7 -2.53 -8.51 3.49
CA LEU A 7 -1.98 -7.15 3.56
C LEU A 7 -0.92 -6.90 2.47
N LEU A 8 -0.08 -7.90 2.16
CA LEU A 8 0.90 -7.81 1.07
C LEU A 8 0.23 -7.76 -0.31
N ASN A 9 -0.87 -8.50 -0.51
CA ASN A 9 -1.65 -8.44 -1.73
C ASN A 9 -2.32 -7.08 -1.90
N ASP A 10 -2.87 -6.48 -0.82
CA ASP A 10 -3.43 -5.12 -0.86
C ASP A 10 -2.37 -4.11 -1.29
N ILE A 11 -1.17 -4.15 -0.69
CA ILE A 11 -0.04 -3.29 -1.06
C ILE A 11 0.30 -3.45 -2.54
N THR A 12 0.40 -4.70 -3.02
CA THR A 12 0.74 -5.00 -4.41
C THR A 12 -0.32 -4.43 -5.35
N TYR A 13 -1.59 -4.67 -5.07
CA TYR A 13 -2.72 -4.18 -5.85
C TYR A 13 -2.74 -2.65 -5.94
N PHE A 14 -2.62 -1.94 -4.82
CA PHE A 14 -2.66 -0.48 -4.83
C PHE A 14 -1.43 0.15 -5.48
N ARG A 15 -0.26 -0.48 -5.35
CA ARG A 15 0.96 -0.07 -6.07
C ARG A 15 0.77 -0.15 -7.58
N GLU A 16 0.35 -1.31 -8.09
CA GLU A 16 0.14 -1.52 -9.53
C GLU A 16 -0.92 -0.58 -10.09
N LYS A 17 -2.00 -0.34 -9.34
CA LYS A 17 -3.03 0.62 -9.72
C LYS A 17 -2.48 2.05 -9.80
N LEU A 18 -1.66 2.47 -8.84
CA LEU A 18 -1.05 3.80 -8.84
C LEU A 18 -0.06 3.95 -10.01
N GLU A 19 0.80 2.96 -10.24
CA GLU A 19 1.73 2.92 -11.37
C GLU A 19 0.99 3.01 -12.72
N TYR A 20 -0.12 2.26 -12.86
CA TYR A 20 -0.99 2.34 -14.04
C TYR A 20 -1.57 3.73 -14.26
N LEU A 21 -2.13 4.35 -13.20
CA LEU A 21 -2.72 5.69 -13.32
C LEU A 21 -1.67 6.74 -13.67
N ILE A 22 -0.48 6.69 -13.06
CA ILE A 22 0.64 7.58 -13.42
C ILE A 22 0.99 7.45 -14.89
N LYS A 23 1.04 6.22 -15.42
CA LYS A 23 1.30 5.98 -16.84
C LYS A 23 0.19 6.54 -17.74
N VAL A 24 -1.07 6.28 -17.40
CA VAL A 24 -2.25 6.73 -18.19
C VAL A 24 -2.41 8.25 -18.18
N ARG A 25 -2.02 8.90 -17.09
CA ARG A 25 -2.05 10.37 -16.95
C ARG A 25 -0.78 11.04 -17.43
N GLU A 26 0.10 10.31 -18.13
CA GLU A 26 1.37 10.81 -18.68
C GLU A 26 2.24 11.50 -17.61
N GLY A 27 2.22 10.99 -16.37
CA GLY A 27 2.97 11.56 -15.25
C GLY A 27 2.32 12.78 -14.60
N ASN A 28 1.06 13.14 -14.92
CA ASN A 28 0.33 14.19 -14.21
C ASN A 28 -0.03 13.75 -12.77
N LEU A 29 0.89 13.94 -11.83
CA LEU A 29 0.76 13.49 -10.45
C LEU A 29 -0.32 14.21 -9.62
N VAL A 30 -0.86 15.32 -10.12
CA VAL A 30 -1.87 16.12 -9.40
C VAL A 30 -3.29 15.79 -9.83
N SER A 31 -3.49 14.82 -10.74
CA SER A 31 -4.82 14.36 -11.08
C SER A 31 -5.49 13.72 -9.86
N GLU A 32 -6.79 13.99 -9.69
CA GLU A 32 -7.55 13.56 -8.50
C GLU A 32 -7.50 12.04 -8.29
N ASP A 33 -7.49 11.27 -9.37
CA ASP A 33 -7.41 9.81 -9.35
C ASP A 33 -6.05 9.28 -8.90
N ILE A 34 -4.94 9.96 -9.25
CA ILE A 34 -3.60 9.63 -8.75
C ILE A 34 -3.49 9.98 -7.28
N ILE A 35 -4.00 11.14 -6.86
CA ILE A 35 -4.02 11.54 -5.45
C ILE A 35 -4.81 10.53 -4.62
N GLU A 36 -6.00 10.15 -5.07
CA GLU A 36 -6.85 9.16 -4.39
C GLU A 36 -6.20 7.76 -4.35
N ALA A 37 -5.59 7.32 -5.45
CA ALA A 37 -4.85 6.06 -5.48
C ALA A 37 -3.64 6.07 -4.54
N GLY A 38 -2.92 7.20 -4.46
CA GLY A 38 -1.80 7.40 -3.54
C GLY A 38 -2.23 7.32 -2.08
N LYS A 39 -3.37 7.93 -1.72
CA LYS A 39 -3.95 7.82 -0.37
C LYS A 39 -4.25 6.36 -0.01
N ARG A 40 -4.90 5.62 -0.91
CA ARG A 40 -5.23 4.20 -0.69
C ARG A 40 -3.99 3.32 -0.55
N PHE A 41 -2.97 3.57 -1.36
CA PHE A 41 -1.70 2.86 -1.24
C PHE A 41 -1.02 3.12 0.11
N ASN A 42 -0.99 4.39 0.53
CA ASN A 42 -0.46 4.77 1.84
C ASN A 42 -1.24 4.12 2.99
N ASP A 43 -2.57 4.04 2.90
CA ASP A 43 -3.39 3.36 3.90
C ASP A 43 -3.09 1.86 4.00
N ALA A 44 -2.84 1.19 2.87
CA ALA A 44 -2.42 -0.21 2.84
C ALA A 44 -1.06 -0.41 3.52
N LEU A 45 -0.07 0.44 3.21
CA LEU A 45 1.24 0.44 3.88
C LEU A 45 1.10 0.64 5.39
N ASN A 46 0.27 1.60 5.81
CA ASN A 46 0.02 1.87 7.23
C ASN A 46 -0.65 0.69 7.94
N LYS A 47 -1.57 -0.02 7.29
CA LYS A 47 -2.17 -1.25 7.84
C LYS A 47 -1.12 -2.34 8.03
N TYR A 48 -0.24 -2.55 7.04
CA TYR A 48 0.84 -3.52 7.15
C TYR A 48 1.86 -3.16 8.24
N ASN A 49 2.27 -1.89 8.32
CA ASN A 49 3.17 -1.42 9.38
C ASN A 49 2.56 -1.63 10.78
N ARG A 50 1.26 -1.35 10.95
CA ARG A 50 0.56 -1.64 12.20
C ARG A 50 0.50 -3.13 12.50
N PHE A 51 0.32 -3.98 11.49
CA PHE A 51 0.36 -5.43 11.66
C PHE A 51 1.73 -5.90 12.16
N LEU A 52 2.82 -5.42 11.55
CA LEU A 52 4.19 -5.73 11.98
C LEU A 52 4.48 -5.26 13.40
N ASN A 53 4.01 -4.07 13.78
CA ASN A 53 4.17 -3.53 15.13
C ASN A 53 3.31 -4.25 16.19
N ARG A 54 2.26 -4.97 15.78
CA ARG A 54 1.40 -5.78 16.65
C ARG A 54 1.93 -7.19 16.85
N THR A 55 2.68 -7.73 15.90
CA THR A 55 3.45 -8.95 16.13
C THR A 55 4.55 -8.62 17.13
N PRO A 56 4.53 -9.18 18.35
CA PRO A 56 5.60 -8.95 19.31
C PRO A 56 6.90 -9.37 18.65
N ASN A 57 7.84 -8.43 18.57
CA ASN A 57 9.19 -8.70 18.12
C ASN A 57 9.77 -9.75 19.08
N LYS A 58 9.86 -11.01 18.63
CA LYS A 58 10.44 -12.11 19.43
C LYS A 58 11.96 -11.97 19.62
N ASP A 59 12.54 -10.83 19.21
CA ASP A 59 13.97 -10.53 19.30
C ASP A 59 14.26 -9.29 20.17
N LYS A 60 13.73 -9.28 21.39
CA LYS A 60 14.33 -8.52 22.50
C LYS A 60 14.43 -9.44 23.72
N GLY A 61 15.40 -10.34 23.64
CA GLY A 61 16.00 -11.01 24.80
C GLY A 61 16.93 -10.07 25.57
#